data_AF-A0A2H3FG34-F1
#
_entry.id   AF-A0A2H3FG34-F1
#
_cell.length_a   1.000
_cell.length_b   1.000
_cell.length_c   1.000
_cell.angle_alpha   90.00
_cell.angle_beta   90.00
_cell.angle_gamma   90.00
#
_symmetry.space_group_name_H-M   'P 1'
#
loop_
_entity.id
_entity.type
_entity.pdbx_description
1 polymer ?
#
loop_
_entity_poly.entity_id
_entity_poly.type
_entity_poly.pdbx_seq_one_letter_code
_entity_poly.pdbx_strand_id
1 'polypeptide(L)'
;MTQRLSFAQLEQAALHIIRLIADIPGLENTRLAIVGDLAVNKYLSQQARVTSIDLVISKSSSPGRVKKEIVGHPITPLVEKSGVVLYRHTTGWEVEVKLIPDWLSPYLPEAAKRVRDVKGEATLPYTSLEDIIIFKMDACGLHENDNSKRRDACDAAALLDLASEHGALVLDEDKTERAEEALADMVEFSDEKDKGWWQRCLGMVNNKPRTPQEILSDIAERPQTASSRSSVYSSISRASSYTSNASGHSSASSISSTSADDKSPKSPIPEKNGRTRKMSVTKKPSRHKRHTSIGASTSVSALDAHMHRLELDRPASPGISLTNRI
;
A
#
# COMPACT_ATOMS: atom_id res chain seq x y z
N MET A 1 -15.13 -22.01 -1.85
CA MET A 1 -14.18 -21.58 -0.79
C MET A 1 -12.88 -21.20 -1.49
N THR A 2 -12.43 -19.96 -1.36
CA THR A 2 -11.14 -19.52 -1.93
C THR A 2 -10.01 -20.13 -1.11
N GLN A 3 -9.20 -20.98 -1.72
CA GLN A 3 -8.05 -21.60 -1.06
C GLN A 3 -7.04 -20.52 -0.65
N ARG A 4 -6.61 -20.53 0.62
CA ARG A 4 -5.55 -19.63 1.09
C ARG A 4 -4.20 -20.19 0.63
N LEU A 5 -3.53 -19.45 -0.26
CA LEU A 5 -2.19 -19.80 -0.75
C LEU A 5 -1.13 -19.40 0.28
N SER A 6 -0.09 -20.24 0.42
CA SER A 6 1.07 -19.90 1.23
C SER A 6 1.96 -18.89 0.49
N PHE A 7 2.76 -18.14 1.25
CA PHE A 7 3.73 -17.20 0.67
C PHE A 7 4.69 -17.91 -0.30
N ALA A 8 5.21 -19.08 0.08
CA ALA A 8 6.09 -19.88 -0.78
C ALA A 8 5.42 -20.32 -2.09
N GLN A 9 4.13 -20.66 -2.08
CA GLN A 9 3.39 -20.98 -3.31
C GLN A 9 3.29 -19.78 -4.25
N LEU A 10 3.05 -18.61 -3.69
CA LEU A 10 2.95 -17.35 -4.44
C LEU A 10 4.30 -16.92 -4.99
N GLU A 11 5.38 -17.04 -4.22
CA GLU A 11 6.75 -16.82 -4.68
C GLU A 11 7.13 -17.77 -5.80
N GLN A 12 6.79 -19.05 -5.68
CA GLN A 12 7.05 -20.03 -6.72
C GLN A 12 6.29 -19.69 -8.02
N ALA A 13 5.04 -19.25 -7.92
CA ALA A 13 4.27 -18.78 -9.08
C ALA A 13 4.91 -17.55 -9.72
N ALA A 14 5.29 -16.54 -8.91
CA ALA A 14 5.96 -15.34 -9.39
C ALA A 14 7.28 -15.67 -10.12
N LEU A 15 8.09 -16.56 -9.53
CA LEU A 15 9.33 -17.02 -10.14
C LEU A 15 9.09 -17.74 -11.47
N HIS A 16 8.07 -18.59 -11.55
CA HIS A 16 7.72 -19.29 -12.78
C HIS A 16 7.28 -18.31 -13.87
N ILE A 17 6.45 -17.32 -13.54
CA ILE A 17 6.01 -16.27 -14.47
C ILE A 17 7.20 -15.48 -14.99
N ILE A 18 8.13 -15.06 -14.11
CA ILE A 18 9.31 -14.29 -14.52
C ILE A 18 10.22 -15.10 -15.44
N ARG A 19 10.43 -16.39 -15.13
CA ARG A 19 11.20 -17.30 -15.99
C ARG A 19 10.53 -17.50 -17.35
N LEU A 20 9.21 -17.64 -17.37
CA LEU A 20 8.45 -17.72 -18.61
C LEU A 20 8.63 -16.47 -19.48
N ILE A 21 8.55 -15.27 -18.88
CA ILE A 21 8.80 -14.02 -19.62
C ILE A 21 10.24 -13.99 -20.16
N ALA A 22 11.22 -14.46 -19.38
CA ALA A 22 12.62 -14.50 -19.79
C ALA A 22 12.88 -15.46 -20.97
N ASP A 23 12.10 -16.53 -21.09
CA ASP A 23 12.23 -17.54 -22.14
C ASP A 23 11.55 -17.13 -23.46
N ILE A 24 10.75 -16.06 -23.46
CA ILE A 24 10.09 -15.55 -24.66
C ILE A 24 11.04 -14.63 -25.46
N PRO A 25 11.32 -14.95 -26.74
CA PRO A 25 12.17 -14.11 -27.58
C PRO A 25 11.66 -12.68 -27.72
N GLY A 26 12.55 -11.72 -27.48
CA GLY A 26 12.27 -10.28 -27.55
C GLY A 26 11.61 -9.71 -26.30
N LEU A 27 11.48 -10.48 -25.21
CA LEU A 27 11.06 -10.03 -23.88
C LEU A 27 12.16 -10.18 -22.82
N GLU A 28 13.32 -10.75 -23.15
CA GLU A 28 14.40 -11.05 -22.20
C GLU A 28 14.97 -9.81 -21.48
N ASN A 29 14.83 -8.64 -22.10
CA ASN A 29 15.27 -7.35 -21.55
C ASN A 29 14.18 -6.60 -20.78
N THR A 30 12.97 -7.17 -20.67
CA THR A 30 11.87 -6.58 -19.87
C THR A 30 12.34 -6.40 -18.44
N ARG A 31 12.29 -5.17 -17.90
CA ARG A 31 12.55 -4.93 -16.48
C ARG A 31 11.26 -5.04 -15.70
N LEU A 32 11.30 -5.72 -14.57
CA LEU A 32 10.17 -5.82 -13.67
C LEU A 32 10.55 -5.85 -12.20
N ALA A 33 9.60 -5.46 -11.34
CA ALA A 33 9.65 -5.65 -9.90
C ALA A 33 8.31 -6.19 -9.38
N ILE A 34 8.35 -6.98 -8.30
CA ILE A 34 7.17 -7.43 -7.57
C ILE A 34 6.71 -6.34 -6.62
N VAL A 35 5.44 -5.95 -6.74
CA VAL A 35 4.76 -4.96 -5.90
C VAL A 35 3.46 -5.54 -5.32
N GLY A 36 2.62 -4.68 -4.74
CA GLY A 36 1.25 -5.04 -4.33
C GLY A 36 1.22 -6.02 -3.15
N ASP A 37 0.16 -6.81 -3.07
CA ASP A 37 -0.13 -7.64 -1.89
C ASP A 37 0.97 -8.67 -1.60
N LEU A 38 1.60 -9.24 -2.64
CA LEU A 38 2.69 -10.19 -2.48
C LEU A 38 3.93 -9.51 -1.88
N ALA A 39 4.24 -8.28 -2.30
CA ALA A 39 5.32 -7.50 -1.71
C ALA A 39 5.01 -7.08 -0.26
N VAL A 40 3.77 -6.70 0.04
CA VAL A 40 3.37 -6.41 1.44
C VAL A 40 3.57 -7.63 2.33
N ASN A 41 3.12 -8.82 1.90
CA ASN A 41 3.21 -10.05 2.69
C ASN A 41 4.66 -10.48 2.97
N LYS A 42 5.62 -10.08 2.11
CA LYS A 42 7.05 -10.28 2.36
C LYS A 42 7.52 -9.56 3.62
N TYR A 43 7.01 -8.35 3.88
CA TYR A 43 7.39 -7.54 5.04
C TYR A 43 6.46 -7.75 6.24
N LEU A 44 5.15 -7.92 5.99
CA LEU A 44 4.11 -8.08 7.00
C LEU A 44 3.52 -9.49 6.95
N SER A 45 4.26 -10.47 7.50
CA SER A 45 3.93 -11.90 7.41
C SER A 45 2.60 -12.31 8.07
N GLN A 46 1.89 -11.39 8.74
CA GLN A 46 0.69 -11.70 9.53
C GLN A 46 -0.60 -11.06 9.01
N GLN A 47 -0.58 -10.21 7.97
CA GLN A 47 -1.71 -9.29 7.74
C GLN A 47 -2.41 -9.41 6.37
N ALA A 48 -1.74 -9.82 5.29
CA ALA A 48 -2.35 -9.74 3.96
C ALA A 48 -2.88 -11.08 3.42
N ARG A 49 -4.17 -11.11 3.01
CA ARG A 49 -4.64 -12.08 2.01
C ARG A 49 -4.11 -11.60 0.66
N VAL A 50 -3.09 -12.29 0.14
CA VAL A 50 -2.60 -12.01 -1.22
C VAL A 50 -3.67 -12.42 -2.23
N THR A 51 -4.17 -11.44 -2.98
CA THR A 51 -5.21 -11.65 -3.98
C THR A 51 -4.65 -11.76 -5.40
N SER A 52 -3.55 -11.06 -5.68
CA SER A 52 -2.85 -11.07 -6.95
C SER A 52 -1.34 -10.99 -6.80
N ILE A 53 -0.63 -11.43 -7.83
CA ILE A 53 0.80 -11.20 -8.06
C ILE A 53 0.90 -9.99 -8.97
N ASP A 54 1.35 -8.87 -8.42
CA ASP A 54 1.43 -7.61 -9.13
C ASP A 54 2.88 -7.33 -9.55
N LEU A 55 3.09 -7.14 -10.86
CA LEU A 55 4.40 -6.91 -11.45
C LEU A 55 4.42 -5.53 -12.09
N VAL A 56 5.27 -4.62 -11.61
CA VAL A 56 5.56 -3.38 -12.33
C VAL A 56 6.48 -3.72 -13.49
N ILE A 57 6.14 -3.31 -14.72
CA ILE A 57 6.97 -3.52 -15.90
C ILE A 57 7.40 -2.19 -16.52
N SER A 58 8.64 -2.14 -16.99
CA SER A 58 9.18 -0.94 -17.66
C SER A 58 8.53 -0.69 -19.03
N LYS A 59 8.41 0.59 -19.41
CA LYS A 59 7.91 1.07 -20.71
C LYS A 59 8.57 0.47 -21.95
N SER A 60 9.76 -0.13 -21.81
CA SER A 60 10.43 -0.83 -22.91
C SER A 60 9.65 -2.06 -23.39
N SER A 61 8.69 -2.55 -22.60
CA SER A 61 7.86 -3.71 -22.91
C SER A 61 6.39 -3.34 -22.78
N SER A 62 5.63 -3.50 -23.86
CA SER A 62 4.18 -3.30 -23.81
C SER A 62 3.53 -4.37 -22.91
N PRO A 63 2.66 -4.00 -21.96
CA PRO A 63 1.97 -4.93 -21.07
C PRO A 63 1.03 -5.87 -21.83
N GLY A 64 0.35 -5.33 -22.84
CA GLY A 64 -0.48 -6.11 -23.75
C GLY A 64 0.36 -7.13 -24.53
N ARG A 65 1.57 -6.74 -24.97
CA ARG A 65 2.51 -7.67 -25.60
C ARG A 65 2.95 -8.75 -24.62
N VAL A 66 3.42 -8.39 -23.42
CA VAL A 66 3.85 -9.38 -22.42
C VAL A 66 2.71 -10.34 -22.08
N LYS A 67 1.51 -9.83 -21.80
CA LYS A 67 0.29 -10.62 -21.56
C LYS A 67 0.02 -11.59 -22.70
N LYS A 68 -0.03 -11.11 -23.94
CA LYS A 68 -0.32 -11.92 -25.12
C LYS A 68 0.69 -13.05 -25.29
N GLU A 69 1.98 -12.75 -25.16
CA GLU A 69 3.05 -13.74 -25.34
C GLU A 69 3.08 -14.77 -24.21
N ILE A 70 2.92 -14.37 -22.94
CA ILE A 70 2.91 -15.33 -21.82
C ILE A 70 1.68 -16.23 -21.83
N VAL A 71 0.52 -15.75 -22.26
CA VAL A 71 -0.71 -16.56 -22.40
C VAL A 71 -0.67 -17.42 -23.68
N GLY A 72 0.02 -16.96 -24.72
CA GLY A 72 0.20 -17.73 -25.97
C GLY A 72 1.32 -18.78 -25.91
N HIS A 73 2.13 -18.80 -24.85
CA HIS A 73 3.30 -19.67 -24.78
C HIS A 73 2.90 -21.16 -24.65
N PRO A 74 3.48 -22.10 -25.41
CA PRO A 74 3.00 -23.50 -25.49
C PRO A 74 2.92 -24.27 -24.17
N ILE A 75 3.79 -23.94 -23.22
CA ILE A 75 3.86 -24.59 -21.89
C ILE A 75 3.31 -23.69 -20.77
N THR A 76 2.54 -22.66 -21.10
CA THR A 76 2.13 -21.66 -20.11
C THR A 76 1.17 -22.24 -19.06
N PRO A 77 1.39 -21.95 -17.77
CA PRO A 77 0.39 -22.17 -16.73
C PRO A 77 -0.64 -21.02 -16.67
N LEU A 78 -0.50 -19.98 -17.49
CA LEU A 78 -1.37 -18.81 -17.45
C LEU A 78 -2.59 -18.98 -18.35
N VAL A 79 -3.75 -18.61 -17.83
CA VAL A 79 -5.02 -18.63 -18.56
C VAL A 79 -5.69 -17.26 -18.46
N GLU A 80 -6.31 -16.82 -19.55
CA GLU A 80 -7.12 -15.62 -19.53
C GLU A 80 -8.60 -16.00 -19.33
N LYS A 81 -9.24 -15.41 -18.30
CA LYS A 81 -10.67 -15.56 -18.02
C LYS A 81 -11.27 -14.19 -17.75
N SER A 82 -12.30 -13.83 -18.51
CA SER A 82 -13.03 -12.56 -18.33
C SER A 82 -12.12 -11.32 -18.32
N GLY A 83 -11.07 -11.31 -19.16
CA GLY A 83 -10.10 -10.21 -19.27
C GLY A 83 -8.97 -10.24 -18.24
N VAL A 84 -9.02 -11.14 -17.24
CA VAL A 84 -8.02 -11.29 -16.17
C VAL A 84 -7.08 -12.45 -16.51
N VAL A 85 -5.78 -12.25 -16.26
CA VAL A 85 -4.76 -13.29 -16.39
C VAL A 85 -4.62 -14.01 -15.06
N LEU A 86 -4.78 -15.32 -15.07
CA LEU A 86 -4.66 -16.19 -13.89
C LEU A 86 -3.51 -17.15 -14.08
N TYR A 87 -2.62 -17.26 -13.10
CA TYR A 87 -1.69 -18.37 -13.01
C TYR A 87 -2.42 -19.58 -12.41
N ARG A 88 -2.40 -20.72 -13.12
CA ARG A 88 -3.02 -21.97 -12.66
C ARG A 88 -1.95 -23.02 -12.37
N HIS A 89 -1.86 -23.42 -11.12
CA HIS A 89 -0.97 -24.49 -10.69
C HIS A 89 -1.55 -25.87 -11.06
N THR A 90 -0.68 -26.87 -11.22
CA THR A 90 -1.06 -28.25 -11.55
C THR A 90 -1.95 -28.91 -10.50
N THR A 91 -1.89 -28.44 -9.25
CA THR A 91 -2.76 -28.89 -8.15
C THR A 91 -4.11 -28.17 -8.10
N GLY A 92 -4.42 -27.32 -9.08
CA GLY A 92 -5.76 -26.74 -9.29
C GLY A 92 -6.03 -25.38 -8.64
N TRP A 93 -5.09 -24.82 -7.87
CA TRP A 93 -5.25 -23.45 -7.36
C TRP A 93 -4.88 -22.41 -8.42
N GLU A 94 -5.53 -21.24 -8.32
CA GLU A 94 -5.36 -20.11 -9.23
C GLU A 94 -5.02 -18.84 -8.44
N VAL A 95 -4.20 -17.97 -9.02
CA VAL A 95 -3.91 -16.62 -8.50
C VAL A 95 -3.89 -15.64 -9.66
N GLU A 96 -4.45 -14.45 -9.45
CA GLU A 96 -4.43 -13.39 -10.45
C GLU A 96 -3.01 -12.85 -10.65
N VAL A 97 -2.67 -12.54 -11.89
CA VAL A 97 -1.40 -11.92 -12.27
C VAL A 97 -1.69 -10.58 -12.93
N LYS A 98 -1.20 -9.50 -12.33
CA LYS A 98 -1.37 -8.15 -12.87
C LYS A 98 -0.04 -7.64 -13.39
N LEU A 99 -0.03 -7.24 -14.66
CA LEU A 99 1.06 -6.49 -15.24
C LEU A 99 0.69 -5.02 -15.12
N ILE A 100 1.35 -4.32 -14.21
CA ILE A 100 1.21 -2.90 -13.96
C ILE A 100 2.33 -2.20 -14.71
N PRO A 101 2.04 -1.33 -15.65
CA PRO A 101 3.14 -0.67 -16.36
C PRO A 101 3.65 0.56 -15.57
N ASP A 102 4.85 1.05 -15.88
CA ASP A 102 5.54 2.05 -15.06
C ASP A 102 4.88 3.45 -15.03
N TRP A 103 4.37 3.95 -16.15
CA TRP A 103 3.52 5.17 -16.25
C TRP A 103 2.19 5.25 -15.42
N LEU A 104 1.68 4.16 -14.82
CA LEU A 104 0.55 4.10 -13.88
C LEU A 104 1.03 3.82 -12.46
N SER A 105 2.33 3.52 -12.30
CA SER A 105 2.97 3.45 -11.01
C SER A 105 3.55 4.83 -10.66
N PRO A 106 3.89 5.09 -9.39
CA PRO A 106 4.58 6.32 -9.03
C PRO A 106 5.87 6.50 -9.85
N TYR A 107 6.65 5.44 -9.95
CA TYR A 107 7.90 5.35 -10.70
C TYR A 107 8.20 3.86 -10.96
N LEU A 108 9.26 3.55 -11.69
CA LEU A 108 9.78 2.18 -11.76
C LEU A 108 10.73 1.97 -10.57
N PRO A 109 10.48 1.00 -9.65
CA PRO A 109 11.35 0.80 -8.48
C PRO A 109 12.79 0.48 -8.88
N GLU A 110 13.76 0.89 -8.05
CA GLU A 110 15.18 0.59 -8.30
C GLU A 110 15.44 -0.92 -8.34
N ALA A 111 14.70 -1.69 -7.53
CA ALA A 111 14.74 -3.14 -7.50
C ALA A 111 14.27 -3.81 -8.82
N ALA A 112 13.76 -3.05 -9.80
CA ALA A 112 13.32 -3.61 -11.07
C ALA A 112 14.50 -4.15 -11.90
N LYS A 113 14.54 -5.46 -12.08
CA LYS A 113 15.60 -6.20 -12.78
C LYS A 113 15.12 -6.70 -14.15
N ARG A 114 16.06 -6.89 -15.09
CA ARG A 114 15.73 -7.55 -16.36
C ARG A 114 15.42 -9.01 -16.08
N VAL A 115 14.37 -9.54 -16.70
CA VAL A 115 13.92 -10.93 -16.48
C VAL A 115 15.01 -11.97 -16.75
N ARG A 116 15.89 -11.73 -17.74
CA ARG A 116 17.01 -12.62 -18.04
C ARG A 116 18.03 -12.73 -16.90
N ASP A 117 18.19 -11.66 -16.12
CA ASP A 117 19.15 -11.59 -15.02
C ASP A 117 18.59 -12.32 -13.78
N VAL A 118 17.26 -12.34 -13.61
CA VAL A 118 16.58 -13.06 -12.51
C VAL A 118 16.68 -14.58 -12.65
N LYS A 119 16.81 -15.12 -13.88
CA LYS A 119 16.85 -16.57 -14.12
C LYS A 119 17.99 -17.27 -13.36
N GLY A 120 19.10 -16.57 -13.12
CA GLY A 120 20.27 -17.06 -12.38
C GLY A 120 20.30 -16.70 -10.89
N GLU A 121 19.35 -15.89 -10.40
CA GLU A 121 19.35 -15.42 -9.01
C GLU A 121 18.49 -16.30 -8.10
N ALA A 122 18.88 -16.38 -6.82
CA ALA A 122 18.09 -17.03 -5.78
C ALA A 122 16.92 -16.16 -5.28
N THR A 123 16.92 -14.86 -5.60
CA THR A 123 15.97 -13.89 -5.03
C THR A 123 15.14 -13.21 -6.09
N LEU A 124 13.84 -13.10 -5.83
CA LEU A 124 12.92 -12.36 -6.69
C LEU A 124 13.12 -10.83 -6.57
N PRO A 125 12.88 -10.07 -7.65
CA PRO A 125 13.03 -8.61 -7.67
C PRO A 125 11.89 -7.91 -6.93
N TYR A 126 11.82 -8.10 -5.62
CA TYR A 126 10.86 -7.40 -4.77
C TYR A 126 11.21 -5.92 -4.64
N THR A 127 10.19 -5.06 -4.70
CA THR A 127 10.36 -3.65 -4.37
C THR A 127 10.86 -3.45 -2.93
N SER A 128 11.58 -2.36 -2.69
CA SER A 128 12.10 -2.02 -1.36
C SER A 128 10.97 -1.70 -0.36
N LEU A 129 11.27 -1.71 0.94
CA LEU A 129 10.30 -1.35 1.98
C LEU A 129 9.79 0.09 1.80
N GLU A 130 10.68 1.03 1.50
CA GLU A 130 10.32 2.41 1.19
C GLU A 130 9.40 2.50 -0.01
N ASP A 131 9.74 1.83 -1.11
CA ASP A 131 8.97 1.90 -2.34
C ASP A 131 7.58 1.30 -2.15
N ILE A 132 7.43 0.18 -1.43
CA ILE A 132 6.09 -0.41 -1.22
C ILE A 132 5.20 0.52 -0.40
N ILE A 133 5.75 1.30 0.54
CA ILE A 133 5.00 2.32 1.29
C ILE A 133 4.46 3.37 0.31
N ILE A 134 5.32 3.96 -0.51
CA ILE A 134 4.92 4.99 -1.49
C ILE A 134 3.90 4.44 -2.49
N PHE A 135 4.08 3.21 -2.95
CA PHE A 135 3.15 2.55 -3.86
C PHE A 135 1.77 2.33 -3.25
N LYS A 136 1.69 1.94 -1.98
CA LYS A 136 0.41 1.80 -1.27
C LYS A 136 -0.25 3.15 -1.01
N MET A 137 0.54 4.18 -0.69
CA MET A 137 0.04 5.55 -0.56
C MET A 137 -0.60 6.03 -1.88
N ASP A 138 0.10 5.84 -3.01
CA ASP A 138 -0.41 6.22 -4.34
C ASP A 138 -1.66 5.42 -4.73
N ALA A 139 -1.64 4.10 -4.55
CA ALA A 139 -2.76 3.21 -4.90
C ALA A 139 -4.06 3.58 -4.18
N CYS A 140 -3.99 4.03 -2.92
CA CYS A 140 -5.16 4.49 -2.18
C CYS A 140 -5.87 5.69 -2.84
N GLY A 141 -5.12 6.61 -3.46
CA GLY A 141 -5.70 7.73 -4.21
C GLY A 141 -6.39 7.30 -5.52
N LEU A 142 -6.03 6.13 -6.05
CA LEU A 142 -6.48 5.63 -7.35
C LEU A 142 -7.70 4.70 -7.27
N HIS A 143 -7.92 4.03 -6.14
CA HIS A 143 -9.06 3.13 -6.00
C HIS A 143 -10.40 3.88 -6.00
N GLU A 144 -11.42 3.29 -6.62
CA GLU A 144 -12.78 3.86 -6.58
C GLU A 144 -13.55 3.46 -5.31
N ASN A 145 -13.18 2.34 -4.69
CA ASN A 145 -13.92 1.78 -3.55
C ASN A 145 -13.19 2.03 -2.22
N ASP A 146 -13.93 2.52 -1.23
CA ASP A 146 -13.38 2.87 0.09
C ASP A 146 -12.71 1.70 0.80
N ASN A 147 -13.17 0.45 0.58
CA ASN A 147 -12.58 -0.72 1.23
C ASN A 147 -11.15 -0.98 0.74
N SER A 148 -10.88 -0.80 -0.55
CA SER A 148 -9.52 -0.90 -1.11
C SER A 148 -8.67 0.26 -0.63
N LYS A 149 -9.22 1.48 -0.59
CA LYS A 149 -8.52 2.65 -0.03
C LYS A 149 -8.10 2.43 1.43
N ARG A 150 -9.01 2.01 2.30
CA ARG A 150 -8.71 1.70 3.71
C ARG A 150 -7.67 0.59 3.82
N ARG A 151 -7.76 -0.44 2.98
CA ARG A 151 -6.76 -1.53 2.96
C ARG A 151 -5.38 -0.99 2.60
N ASP A 152 -5.25 -0.19 1.55
CA ASP A 152 -3.95 0.35 1.15
C ASP A 152 -3.40 1.36 2.16
N ALA A 153 -4.26 2.18 2.77
CA ALA A 153 -3.87 3.06 3.87
C ALA A 153 -3.40 2.27 5.11
N CYS A 154 -4.08 1.17 5.45
CA CYS A 154 -3.70 0.28 6.55
C CYS A 154 -2.38 -0.45 6.25
N ASP A 155 -2.22 -1.02 5.06
CA ASP A 155 -0.98 -1.66 4.63
C ASP A 155 0.19 -0.65 4.66
N ALA A 156 0.00 0.55 4.10
CA ALA A 156 1.00 1.62 4.13
C ALA A 156 1.37 2.02 5.57
N ALA A 157 0.39 2.15 6.46
CA ALA A 157 0.61 2.51 7.85
C ALA A 157 1.41 1.43 8.59
N ALA A 158 1.05 0.15 8.41
CA ALA A 158 1.75 -0.97 9.04
C ALA A 158 3.18 -1.13 8.50
N LEU A 159 3.38 -0.95 7.19
CA LEU A 159 4.71 -0.93 6.58
C LEU A 159 5.55 0.23 7.08
N LEU A 160 4.94 1.41 7.26
CA LEU A 160 5.62 2.60 7.77
C LEU A 160 5.93 2.48 9.27
N ASP A 161 5.05 1.89 10.09
CA ASP A 161 5.33 1.54 11.49
C ASP A 161 6.56 0.62 11.56
N LEU A 162 6.63 -0.41 10.70
CA LEU A 162 7.80 -1.29 10.59
C LEU A 162 9.07 -0.53 10.15
N ALA A 163 8.97 0.28 9.11
CA ALA A 163 10.11 1.03 8.58
C ALA A 163 10.63 2.10 9.55
N SER A 164 9.74 2.64 10.40
CA SER A 164 10.05 3.72 11.34
C SER A 164 10.38 3.26 12.76
N GLU A 165 10.55 1.95 12.99
CA GLU A 165 10.90 1.38 14.29
C GLU A 165 12.15 2.02 14.92
N HIS A 166 13.11 2.42 14.08
CA HIS A 166 14.40 2.98 14.51
C HIS A 166 14.60 4.45 14.18
N GLY A 167 13.57 5.13 13.64
CA GLY A 167 13.66 6.53 13.24
C GLY A 167 12.73 6.87 12.10
N ALA A 168 12.62 8.15 11.76
CA ALA A 168 11.84 8.54 10.59
C ALA A 168 12.46 7.97 9.30
N LEU A 169 11.61 7.67 8.33
CA LEU A 169 12.03 7.20 7.02
C LEU A 169 12.83 8.30 6.30
N VAL A 170 13.91 7.91 5.63
CA VAL A 170 14.71 8.82 4.80
C VAL A 170 14.27 8.62 3.35
N LEU A 171 13.40 9.50 2.89
CA LEU A 171 12.93 9.51 1.50
C LEU A 171 13.78 10.50 0.69
N ASP A 172 14.05 10.15 -0.57
CA ASP A 172 14.56 11.12 -1.54
C ASP A 172 13.48 12.15 -1.90
N GLU A 173 13.86 13.19 -2.65
CA GLU A 173 12.98 14.30 -3.01
C GLU A 173 11.76 13.81 -3.81
N ASP A 174 11.96 12.92 -4.79
CA ASP A 174 10.91 12.39 -5.64
C ASP A 174 9.88 11.57 -4.82
N LYS A 175 10.35 10.68 -3.94
CA LYS A 175 9.49 9.88 -3.05
C LYS A 175 8.76 10.76 -2.04
N THR A 176 9.42 11.81 -1.54
CA THR A 176 8.81 12.77 -0.61
C THR A 176 7.65 13.51 -1.27
N GLU A 177 7.85 14.01 -2.49
CA GLU A 177 6.78 14.66 -3.26
C GLU A 177 5.58 13.71 -3.45
N ARG A 178 5.81 12.45 -3.84
CA ARG A 178 4.71 11.48 -3.99
C ARG A 178 3.99 11.18 -2.68
N ALA A 179 4.72 11.11 -1.57
CA ALA A 179 4.14 10.95 -0.24
C ALA A 179 3.26 12.16 0.14
N GLU A 180 3.72 13.38 -0.15
CA GLU A 180 2.97 14.63 0.07
C GLU A 180 1.64 14.64 -0.68
N GLU A 181 1.67 14.30 -1.97
CA GLU A 181 0.47 14.31 -2.80
C GLU A 181 -0.58 13.29 -2.33
N ALA A 182 -0.15 12.14 -1.82
CA ALA A 182 -1.02 11.06 -1.35
C ALA A 182 -1.48 11.23 0.11
N LEU A 183 -0.87 12.13 0.88
CA LEU A 183 -1.08 12.26 2.32
C LEU A 183 -2.54 12.56 2.70
N ALA A 184 -3.26 13.33 1.88
CA ALA A 184 -4.65 13.67 2.16
C ALA A 184 -5.56 12.42 2.13
N ASP A 185 -5.36 11.54 1.14
CA ASP A 185 -6.11 10.29 1.04
C ASP A 185 -5.70 9.33 2.17
N MET A 186 -4.41 9.26 2.52
CA MET A 186 -3.95 8.47 3.67
C MET A 186 -4.67 8.85 4.95
N VAL A 187 -4.72 10.14 5.29
CA VAL A 187 -5.36 10.63 6.52
C VAL A 187 -6.87 10.40 6.53
N GLU A 188 -7.52 10.45 5.36
CA GLU A 188 -8.96 10.20 5.25
C GLU A 188 -9.32 8.72 5.46
N PHE A 189 -8.47 7.80 5.00
CA PHE A 189 -8.75 6.37 5.00
C PHE A 189 -7.95 5.56 6.03
N SER A 190 -7.02 6.19 6.77
CA SER A 190 -6.37 5.58 7.93
C SER A 190 -7.18 5.88 9.19
N ASP A 191 -7.93 4.87 9.68
CA ASP A 191 -8.85 5.05 10.82
C ASP A 191 -8.16 5.47 12.13
N GLU A 192 -6.86 5.18 12.30
CA GLU A 192 -6.14 5.35 13.57
C GLU A 192 -4.98 6.36 13.53
N LYS A 193 -4.55 6.79 12.34
CA LYS A 193 -3.31 7.57 12.18
C LYS A 193 -3.64 8.97 11.71
N ASP A 194 -3.23 9.98 12.47
CA ASP A 194 -3.42 11.38 12.08
C ASP A 194 -2.34 11.88 11.12
N LYS A 195 -2.57 13.05 10.51
CA LYS A 195 -1.61 13.69 9.60
C LYS A 195 -0.23 13.89 10.23
N GLY A 196 -0.17 14.21 11.52
CA GLY A 196 1.08 14.47 12.22
C GLY A 196 1.91 13.20 12.43
N TRP A 197 1.25 12.05 12.64
CA TRP A 197 1.89 10.75 12.67
C TRP A 197 2.54 10.43 11.32
N TRP A 198 1.78 10.53 10.23
CA TRP A 198 2.29 10.28 8.88
C TRP A 198 3.50 11.16 8.56
N GLN A 199 3.38 12.48 8.75
CA GLN A 199 4.47 13.42 8.46
C GLN A 199 5.73 13.13 9.29
N ARG A 200 5.58 12.75 10.57
CA ARG A 200 6.72 12.43 11.44
C ARG A 200 7.41 11.16 10.99
N CYS A 201 6.66 10.09 10.73
CA CYS A 201 7.21 8.80 10.33
C CYS A 201 7.82 8.85 8.92
N LEU A 202 7.28 9.67 8.02
CA LEU A 202 7.81 9.89 6.67
C LEU A 202 9.00 10.89 6.63
N GLY A 203 9.43 11.44 7.78
CA GLY A 203 10.56 12.38 7.81
C GLY A 203 10.24 13.77 7.26
N MET A 204 8.95 14.11 7.08
CA MET A 204 8.47 15.35 6.46
C MET A 204 8.36 16.51 7.47
N VAL A 205 8.62 16.25 8.74
CA VAL A 205 8.65 17.28 9.77
C VAL A 205 10.03 17.89 9.81
N ASN A 206 10.12 19.18 9.48
CA ASN A 206 11.33 19.96 9.71
C ASN A 206 11.63 20.01 11.21
N ASN A 207 12.50 19.11 11.68
CA ASN A 207 13.13 19.20 13.00
C ASN A 207 14.20 20.30 13.04
N LYS A 208 13.97 21.45 12.37
CA LYS A 208 14.76 22.63 12.70
C LYS A 208 14.37 23.01 14.13
N PRO A 209 15.33 23.10 15.07
CA PRO A 209 15.03 23.67 16.38
C PRO A 209 14.44 25.04 16.12
N ARG A 210 13.18 25.25 16.53
CA ARG A 210 12.52 26.55 16.42
C ARG A 210 13.47 27.59 16.97
N THR A 211 13.76 28.60 16.16
CA THR A 211 14.59 29.68 16.66
C THR A 211 13.85 30.37 17.80
N PRO A 212 14.55 30.87 18.83
CA PRO A 212 13.89 31.66 19.87
C PRO A 212 13.05 32.81 19.31
N GLN A 213 13.40 33.31 18.13
CA GLN A 213 12.68 34.37 17.41
C GLN A 213 11.30 33.92 16.91
N GLU A 214 11.17 32.71 16.36
CA GLU A 214 9.87 32.15 15.95
C GLU A 214 8.95 31.93 17.17
N ILE A 215 9.52 31.44 18.28
CA ILE A 215 8.78 31.23 19.53
C ILE A 215 8.28 32.56 20.10
N LEU A 216 9.12 33.61 20.06
CA LEU A 216 8.75 34.94 20.52
C LEU A 216 7.73 35.63 19.60
N SER A 217 7.76 35.35 18.30
CA SER A 217 6.81 35.90 17.33
C SER A 217 5.41 35.35 17.54
N ASP A 218 5.26 34.05 17.80
CA ASP A 218 3.96 33.41 18.14
C ASP A 218 3.36 33.95 19.44
N ILE A 219 4.20 34.33 20.41
CA ILE A 219 3.75 34.95 21.67
C ILE A 219 3.32 36.40 21.43
N ALA A 220 4.00 37.12 20.54
CA ALA A 220 3.71 38.51 20.21
C ALA A 220 2.45 38.67 19.34
N GLU A 221 2.12 37.68 18.50
CA GLU A 221 0.95 37.73 17.62
C GLU A 221 -0.37 37.28 18.28
N ARG A 222 -0.35 36.80 19.53
CA ARG A 222 -1.57 36.38 20.24
C ARG A 222 -2.35 37.61 20.71
N PRO A 223 -3.55 37.91 20.16
CA PRO A 223 -4.32 39.06 20.61
C PRO A 223 -4.80 38.83 22.05
N GLN A 224 -4.48 39.76 22.96
CA GLN A 224 -5.09 39.80 24.28
C GLN A 224 -6.55 40.24 24.14
N THR A 225 -7.47 39.28 24.12
CA THR A 225 -8.85 39.53 24.55
C THR A 225 -8.96 39.17 26.03
N ALA A 226 -8.88 40.19 26.89
CA ALA A 226 -9.32 40.12 28.28
C ALA A 226 -10.83 39.76 28.32
N SER A 227 -11.42 39.07 29.28
CA SER A 227 -11.05 38.76 30.66
C SER A 227 -12.01 37.67 31.18
N SER A 228 -11.52 36.72 31.97
CA SER A 228 -12.21 36.24 33.19
C SER A 228 -11.28 35.40 34.05
N ARG A 229 -10.69 36.10 35.03
CA ARG A 229 -10.29 35.67 36.38
C ARG A 229 -10.40 34.17 36.71
N SER A 230 -9.28 33.55 37.08
CA SER A 230 -9.06 33.18 38.49
C SER A 230 -7.58 32.83 38.79
N SER A 231 -7.12 33.39 39.92
CA SER A 231 -6.21 32.82 40.92
C SER A 231 -4.83 32.29 40.51
N VAL A 232 -3.86 33.19 40.65
CA VAL A 232 -2.47 32.91 41.06
C VAL A 232 -2.44 32.06 42.33
N TYR A 233 -1.76 30.90 42.29
CA TYR A 233 -0.86 30.48 43.36
C TYR A 233 0.18 29.50 42.80
N SER A 234 1.41 29.99 42.67
CA SER A 234 2.61 29.19 42.58
C SER A 234 2.84 28.49 43.93
N SER A 235 3.15 27.19 43.92
CA SER A 235 3.90 26.58 45.01
C SER A 235 4.78 25.46 44.47
N ILE A 236 6.05 25.83 44.34
CA ILE A 236 7.21 24.93 44.31
C ILE A 236 7.21 24.17 45.64
N SER A 237 7.16 22.85 45.58
CA SER A 237 7.47 22.00 46.74
C SER A 237 8.65 21.09 46.40
N ARG A 238 9.85 21.63 46.65
CA ARG A 238 11.03 20.85 47.01
C ARG A 238 11.00 20.68 48.53
N ALA A 239 10.96 19.44 49.00
CA ALA A 239 11.47 19.09 50.32
C ALA A 239 11.99 17.64 50.28
N SER A 240 13.21 17.50 50.78
CA SER A 240 13.96 16.28 50.97
C SER A 240 14.16 16.12 52.47
N SER A 241 13.91 14.94 53.06
CA SER A 241 14.71 14.40 54.19
C SER A 241 14.18 13.06 54.74
N TYR A 242 15.02 12.04 54.59
CA TYR A 242 15.53 11.08 55.59
C TYR A 242 14.66 10.03 56.35
N THR A 243 15.29 8.84 56.44
CA THR A 243 15.26 7.72 57.42
C THR A 243 14.20 6.61 57.35
N SER A 244 14.62 5.48 56.74
CA SER A 244 14.70 4.09 57.27
C SER A 244 13.95 3.68 58.55
N ASN A 245 13.19 2.56 58.54
CA ASN A 245 13.65 1.19 58.88
C ASN A 245 12.51 0.15 59.01
N ALA A 246 12.85 -1.12 58.73
CA ALA A 246 12.41 -2.38 59.36
C ALA A 246 10.91 -2.79 59.25
N SER A 247 10.57 -3.82 58.45
CA SER A 247 10.55 -5.27 58.76
C SER A 247 9.24 -5.75 59.39
N GLY A 248 8.63 -6.79 58.81
CA GLY A 248 7.50 -7.49 59.43
C GLY A 248 6.85 -8.49 58.49
N HIS A 249 7.35 -9.73 58.54
CA HIS A 249 6.74 -10.92 57.95
C HIS A 249 5.27 -11.10 58.37
N SER A 250 4.45 -11.71 57.50
CA SER A 250 3.71 -12.95 57.81
C SER A 250 2.94 -13.47 56.60
N SER A 251 3.20 -14.74 56.31
CA SER A 251 2.49 -15.65 55.40
C SER A 251 1.16 -16.13 56.01
N ALA A 252 0.24 -16.60 55.16
CA ALA A 252 -0.76 -17.69 55.35
C ALA A 252 -1.99 -17.39 54.48
N SER A 253 -2.21 -18.06 53.35
CA SER A 253 -2.73 -19.43 53.14
C SER A 253 -4.22 -19.42 52.74
N SER A 254 -4.42 -19.80 51.47
CA SER A 254 -5.42 -20.73 50.93
C SER A 254 -6.75 -20.96 51.68
N ILE A 255 -7.85 -20.80 50.95
CA ILE A 255 -8.95 -21.80 50.95
C ILE A 255 -9.74 -21.75 49.64
N SER A 256 -10.02 -22.94 49.16
CA SER A 256 -10.74 -23.32 47.94
C SER A 256 -12.09 -23.95 48.29
N SER A 257 -13.12 -23.71 47.46
CA SER A 257 -14.30 -24.59 47.28
C SER A 257 -15.20 -23.97 46.19
N THR A 258 -15.32 -24.52 44.97
CA THR A 258 -16.21 -25.63 44.52
C THR A 258 -17.68 -25.50 44.91
N SER A 259 -18.56 -25.29 43.93
CA SER A 259 -19.73 -26.16 43.63
C SER A 259 -20.60 -25.55 42.52
N ALA A 260 -21.37 -26.42 41.86
CA ALA A 260 -21.96 -26.29 40.55
C ALA A 260 -23.43 -25.80 40.53
N ASP A 261 -23.91 -25.65 39.29
CA ASP A 261 -25.28 -25.90 38.79
C ASP A 261 -26.43 -24.91 39.07
N ASP A 262 -26.93 -24.30 37.99
CA ASP A 262 -28.20 -24.65 37.31
C ASP A 262 -29.07 -23.44 36.88
N LYS A 263 -29.70 -23.60 35.70
CA LYS A 263 -30.95 -22.97 35.18
C LYS A 263 -31.02 -21.48 34.78
N SER A 264 -31.06 -21.29 33.46
CA SER A 264 -31.98 -20.39 32.71
C SER A 264 -33.46 -20.62 33.12
N PRO A 265 -34.46 -19.70 32.90
CA PRO A 265 -34.63 -18.88 31.69
C PRO A 265 -35.35 -17.50 31.83
N LYS A 266 -35.43 -16.77 30.69
CA LYS A 266 -36.46 -15.83 30.19
C LYS A 266 -35.99 -14.40 29.87
N SER A 267 -36.23 -14.04 28.61
CA SER A 267 -36.30 -12.70 28.00
C SER A 267 -37.36 -11.81 28.66
N PRO A 268 -37.27 -10.46 28.54
CA PRO A 268 -37.85 -9.76 27.38
C PRO A 268 -37.07 -8.50 26.88
N ILE A 269 -37.33 -8.15 25.60
CA ILE A 269 -37.06 -6.87 24.88
C ILE A 269 -38.19 -5.86 25.32
N PRO A 270 -38.15 -4.49 25.24
CA PRO A 270 -37.52 -3.61 24.23
C PRO A 270 -37.01 -2.20 24.67
N GLU A 271 -36.23 -1.52 23.79
CA GLU A 271 -36.55 -0.20 23.17
C GLU A 271 -35.32 0.66 22.74
N LYS A 272 -35.38 1.07 21.46
CA LYS A 272 -35.06 2.37 20.83
C LYS A 272 -33.95 3.27 21.41
N ASN A 273 -32.96 3.58 20.55
CA ASN A 273 -32.75 4.94 20.00
C ASN A 273 -31.50 4.98 19.11
N GLY A 274 -31.67 5.32 17.82
CA GLY A 274 -30.56 5.47 16.86
C GLY A 274 -30.81 6.64 15.91
N ARG A 275 -30.24 7.78 16.26
CA ARG A 275 -30.40 9.12 15.68
C ARG A 275 -29.71 9.24 14.31
N THR A 276 -30.38 9.90 13.37
CA THR A 276 -29.88 10.27 12.04
C THR A 276 -28.69 11.23 12.12
N ARG A 277 -27.62 10.96 11.37
CA ARG A 277 -26.53 11.94 11.13
C ARG A 277 -26.56 12.45 9.69
N LYS A 278 -26.55 13.77 9.61
CA LYS A 278 -26.59 14.60 8.41
C LYS A 278 -25.25 14.55 7.67
N MET A 279 -25.35 14.53 6.35
CA MET A 279 -24.27 14.72 5.38
C MET A 279 -23.66 16.12 5.52
N SER A 280 -22.34 16.21 5.63
CA SER A 280 -21.57 17.44 5.42
C SER A 280 -20.68 17.27 4.19
N VAL A 281 -21.07 17.94 3.12
CA VAL A 281 -20.33 18.04 1.86
C VAL A 281 -19.20 19.06 2.05
N THR A 282 -17.95 18.60 2.09
CA THR A 282 -16.77 19.47 1.97
C THR A 282 -16.21 19.37 0.56
N LYS A 283 -16.24 20.50 -0.16
CA LYS A 283 -15.66 20.67 -1.49
C LYS A 283 -14.13 20.47 -1.40
N LYS A 284 -13.60 19.42 -2.04
CA LYS A 284 -12.16 19.20 -2.24
C LYS A 284 -11.66 20.01 -3.45
N PRO A 285 -10.44 20.58 -3.41
CA PRO A 285 -9.75 21.03 -4.61
C PRO A 285 -9.36 19.81 -5.46
N SER A 286 -9.64 19.87 -6.76
CA SER A 286 -9.35 18.79 -7.70
C SER A 286 -7.84 18.64 -7.87
N ARG A 287 -7.27 17.53 -7.38
CA ARG A 287 -5.97 17.05 -7.85
C ARG A 287 -6.11 16.81 -9.37
N HIS A 288 -5.13 17.27 -10.15
CA HIS A 288 -5.13 17.03 -11.59
C HIS A 288 -5.24 15.54 -11.86
N LYS A 289 -6.46 15.09 -12.20
CA LYS A 289 -6.69 13.82 -12.88
C LYS A 289 -5.70 13.80 -14.03
N ARG A 290 -4.75 12.85 -14.03
CA ARG A 290 -4.10 12.44 -15.28
C ARG A 290 -5.26 12.06 -16.20
N HIS A 291 -5.55 12.92 -17.17
CA HIS A 291 -6.76 12.85 -17.98
C HIS A 291 -6.80 11.52 -18.73
N THR A 292 -7.70 10.64 -18.32
CA THR A 292 -8.49 9.82 -19.25
C THR A 292 -9.92 10.34 -19.18
N SER A 293 -10.27 11.23 -20.10
CA SER A 293 -11.67 11.61 -20.31
C SER A 293 -12.37 10.44 -20.99
N ILE A 294 -13.04 9.57 -20.23
CA ILE A 294 -14.07 8.68 -20.78
C ILE A 294 -15.31 8.86 -19.91
N GLY A 295 -16.33 9.43 -20.53
CA GLY A 295 -17.64 9.63 -19.93
C GLY A 295 -18.28 8.31 -19.54
N ALA A 296 -19.16 8.39 -18.56
CA ALA A 296 -19.95 7.31 -18.00
C ALA A 296 -20.47 6.34 -19.08
N SER A 297 -19.95 5.11 -19.07
CA SER A 297 -20.74 3.89 -19.31
C SER A 297 -19.88 2.66 -19.04
N THR A 298 -20.46 1.75 -18.28
CA THR A 298 -20.00 0.40 -18.01
C THR A 298 -19.53 -0.32 -19.28
N SER A 299 -18.27 -0.75 -19.34
CA SER A 299 -17.85 -2.11 -19.73
C SER A 299 -16.34 -2.19 -19.99
N VAL A 300 -15.78 -3.35 -19.69
CA VAL A 300 -14.39 -3.80 -19.94
C VAL A 300 -13.96 -3.68 -21.43
N SER A 301 -14.91 -3.41 -22.34
CA SER A 301 -14.68 -3.28 -23.78
C SER A 301 -13.98 -2.00 -24.22
N ALA A 302 -14.04 -0.91 -23.43
CA ALA A 302 -13.52 0.39 -23.86
C ALA A 302 -11.98 0.48 -23.79
N LEU A 303 -11.34 -0.27 -22.88
CA LEU A 303 -9.89 -0.31 -22.76
C LEU A 303 -9.25 -1.15 -23.88
N ASP A 304 -9.88 -2.28 -24.24
CA ASP A 304 -9.47 -3.10 -25.39
C ASP A 304 -9.66 -2.34 -26.72
N ALA A 305 -10.73 -1.56 -26.85
CA ALA A 305 -10.95 -0.73 -28.03
C ALA A 305 -9.91 0.40 -28.17
N HIS A 306 -9.43 0.96 -27.06
CA HIS A 306 -8.38 1.98 -27.10
C HIS A 306 -7.00 1.38 -27.43
N MET A 307 -6.69 0.18 -26.93
CA MET A 307 -5.49 -0.57 -27.28
C MET A 307 -5.47 -0.96 -28.77
N HIS A 308 -6.59 -1.44 -29.31
CA HIS A 308 -6.71 -1.73 -30.75
C HIS A 308 -6.53 -0.49 -31.64
N ARG A 309 -6.95 0.69 -31.17
CA ARG A 309 -6.81 1.94 -31.92
C ARG A 309 -5.35 2.42 -32.01
N LEU A 310 -4.53 2.15 -31.00
CA LEU A 310 -3.10 2.49 -31.00
C LEU A 310 -2.26 1.51 -31.84
N GLU A 311 -2.77 0.30 -32.12
CA GLU A 311 -2.10 -0.65 -33.03
C GLU A 311 -2.30 -0.33 -34.52
N LEU A 312 -3.38 0.38 -34.88
CA LEU A 312 -3.74 0.73 -36.26
C LEU A 312 -3.05 1.99 -36.81
N ASP A 313 -2.61 2.92 -35.95
CA ASP A 313 -2.00 4.20 -36.36
C ASP A 313 -0.47 4.13 -36.52
N ARG A 314 0.11 2.94 -36.69
CA ARG A 314 1.52 2.81 -37.04
C ARG A 314 1.69 3.13 -38.53
N PRO A 315 2.37 4.23 -38.93
CA PRO A 315 2.69 4.43 -40.34
C PRO A 315 3.53 3.25 -40.82
N ALA A 316 3.11 2.64 -41.93
CA ALA A 316 3.88 1.59 -42.60
C ALA A 316 5.30 2.12 -42.86
N SER A 317 6.31 1.48 -42.27
CA SER A 317 7.70 1.74 -42.64
C SER A 317 7.86 1.49 -44.14
N PRO A 318 8.55 2.37 -44.89
CA PRO A 318 8.78 2.15 -46.30
C PRO A 318 9.68 0.92 -46.45
N GLY A 319 9.12 -0.13 -47.07
CA GLY A 319 9.83 -1.36 -47.35
C GLY A 319 11.02 -1.09 -48.27
N ILE A 320 12.20 -1.50 -47.82
CA ILE A 320 13.39 -1.57 -48.68
C ILE A 320 13.20 -2.80 -49.57
N SER A 321 12.81 -2.54 -50.81
CA SER A 321 12.85 -3.51 -51.90
C SER A 321 14.31 -3.75 -52.28
N LEU A 322 14.87 -4.90 -51.92
CA LEU A 322 16.09 -5.42 -52.54
C LEU A 322 15.66 -6.37 -53.65
N THR A 323 15.53 -5.82 -54.85
CA THR A 323 15.47 -6.58 -56.10
C THR A 323 16.88 -6.81 -56.64
N ASN A 324 16.98 -7.94 -57.36
CA ASN A 324 17.99 -8.34 -58.34
C ASN A 324 19.23 -9.07 -57.81
N ARG A 325 19.76 -10.09 -58.46
CA ARG A 325 19.34 -11.06 -59.51
C ARG A 325 20.65 -11.81 -59.81
N ILE A 326 20.59 -13.16 -59.85
CA ILE A 326 21.58 -14.11 -60.41
C ILE A 326 22.97 -14.11 -59.77
#